data_AF-A0A2E5N0B6-F1
#
_entry.id   AF-A0A2E5N0B6-F1
#
_cell.length_a   1.000
_cell.length_b   1.000
_cell.length_c   1.000
_cell.angle_alpha   90.00
_cell.angle_beta   90.00
_cell.angle_gamma   90.00
#
_symmetry.space_group_name_H-M   'P 1'
#
loop_
_entity.id
_entity.type
_entity.pdbx_description
1 polymer ?
#
loop_
_entity_poly.entity_id
_entity_poly.type
_entity_poly.pdbx_seq_one_letter_code
_entity_poly.pdbx_strand_id
1 'polypeptide(L)' 'MEQLLADKYGPLMSVEDYAELFKVSKKVVYSDIANGSLPVQVLSMKGRKKYLFATPAVAAFLEKEIQNAA' A
#
# COMPACT_ATOMS: atom_id res chain seq x y z
N MET A 1 5.58 -13.60 0.49
CA MET A 1 5.55 -12.35 -0.31
C MET A 1 6.18 -11.17 0.40
N GLU A 2 6.08 -11.12 1.73
CA GLU A 2 6.62 -10.03 2.57
C GLU A 2 8.11 -9.71 2.33
N GLN A 3 9.00 -10.70 2.39
CA GLN A 3 10.45 -10.50 2.20
C GLN A 3 10.78 -9.90 0.82
N LEU A 4 10.11 -10.36 -0.24
CA LEU A 4 10.31 -9.85 -1.59
C LEU A 4 9.90 -8.38 -1.73
N LEU A 5 8.78 -7.99 -1.10
CA LEU A 5 8.33 -6.59 -1.09
C LEU A 5 9.23 -5.73 -0.20
N ALA A 6 9.70 -6.25 0.93
CA ALA A 6 10.62 -5.57 1.83
C ALA A 6 11.98 -5.31 1.16
N ASP A 7 12.50 -6.26 0.39
CA ASP A 7 13.75 -6.11 -0.36
C ASP A 7 13.63 -5.05 -1.48
N LYS A 8 12.44 -4.96 -2.12
CA LYS A 8 12.21 -4.00 -3.22
C LYS A 8 11.90 -2.58 -2.73
N TYR A 9 11.05 -2.45 -1.71
CA TYR A 9 10.48 -1.15 -1.31
C TYR A 9 10.93 -0.69 0.08
N GLY A 10 11.61 -1.55 0.85
CA GLY A 10 11.94 -1.30 2.25
C GLY A 10 10.76 -1.56 3.20
N PRO A 11 10.85 -1.11 4.46
CA PRO A 11 9.85 -1.39 5.49
C PRO A 11 8.54 -0.59 5.32
N LEU A 12 8.59 0.51 4.57
CA LEU A 12 7.45 1.38 4.28
C LEU A 12 7.40 1.67 2.77
N MET A 13 6.23 1.51 2.18
CA MET A 13 5.95 1.88 0.80
C MET A 13 5.35 3.29 0.74
N SER A 14 5.66 4.04 -0.31
CA SER A 14 4.98 5.29 -0.63
C SER A 14 3.68 5.06 -1.42
N VAL A 15 2.92 6.14 -1.65
CA VAL A 15 1.74 6.10 -2.55
C VAL A 15 2.14 5.70 -3.96
N GLU A 16 3.29 6.17 -4.43
CA GLU A 16 3.89 5.78 -5.70
C GLU A 16 4.10 4.27 -5.79
N ASP A 17 4.75 3.69 -4.78
CA ASP A 17 5.09 2.27 -4.76
C ASP A 17 3.82 1.40 -4.69
N TYR A 18 2.84 1.82 -3.88
CA TYR A 18 1.55 1.15 -3.78
C TYR A 18 0.78 1.20 -5.11
N ALA A 19 0.76 2.37 -5.75
CA ALA A 19 0.13 2.56 -7.05
C ALA A 19 0.77 1.67 -8.13
N GLU A 20 2.11 1.56 -8.14
CA GLU A 20 2.85 0.69 -9.04
C GLU A 20 2.50 -0.79 -8.79
N LEU A 21 2.50 -1.23 -7.53
CA LEU A 21 2.23 -2.62 -7.15
C LEU A 21 0.84 -3.09 -7.57
N PHE A 22 -0.19 -2.28 -7.31
CA PHE A 22 -1.58 -2.60 -7.63
C PHE A 22 -2.01 -2.16 -9.05
N LYS A 23 -1.09 -1.60 -9.83
CA LYS A 23 -1.34 -1.07 -11.19
C LYS A 23 -2.52 -0.08 -11.24
N VAL A 24 -2.63 0.79 -10.25
CA VAL A 24 -3.64 1.85 -10.16
C VAL A 24 -2.99 3.22 -10.25
N SER A 25 -3.77 4.25 -10.58
CA SER A 25 -3.23 5.62 -10.56
C SER A 25 -3.06 6.14 -9.13
N LYS A 26 -2.07 7.00 -8.90
CA LYS A 26 -1.89 7.67 -7.59
C LYS A 26 -3.16 8.41 -7.15
N LYS A 27 -3.88 9.01 -8.10
CA LYS A 27 -5.12 9.75 -7.84
C LYS A 27 -6.18 8.86 -7.21
N VAL A 28 -6.30 7.61 -7.69
CA VAL A 28 -7.20 6.62 -7.10
C VAL A 28 -6.76 6.31 -5.67
N VAL A 29 -5.47 6.03 -5.45
CA VAL A 29 -4.95 5.77 -4.10
C VAL A 29 -5.22 6.93 -3.14
N TYR A 30 -4.96 8.18 -3.55
CA TYR A 30 -5.29 9.36 -2.73
C TYR A 30 -6.80 9.51 -2.46
N SER A 31 -7.64 9.19 -3.45
CA SER A 31 -9.09 9.19 -3.26
C SER A 31 -9.51 8.12 -2.24
N ASP A 32 -8.91 6.94 -2.30
CA ASP A 32 -9.24 5.85 -1.39
C ASP A 32 -8.76 6.13 0.05
N ILE A 33 -7.60 6.78 0.20
CA ILE A 33 -7.15 7.34 1.49
C ILE A 33 -8.17 8.33 2.04
N ALA A 34 -8.62 9.27 1.22
CA ALA A 34 -9.56 10.31 1.63
C ALA A 34 -10.94 9.75 2.01
N ASN A 35 -11.38 8.72 1.30
CA ASN A 35 -12.66 8.04 1.52
C ASN A 35 -12.61 6.98 2.63
N GLY A 36 -11.41 6.65 3.14
CA GLY A 36 -11.22 5.58 4.11
C GLY A 36 -11.51 4.18 3.56
N SER A 37 -11.46 4.01 2.23
CA SER A 37 -11.75 2.74 1.54
C SER A 37 -10.54 1.85 1.36
N LEU A 38 -9.35 2.28 1.81
CA LEU A 38 -8.16 1.45 1.71
C LEU A 38 -8.24 0.24 2.64
N PRO A 39 -7.93 -0.97 2.12
CA PRO A 39 -7.97 -2.21 2.89
C PRO A 39 -6.77 -2.35 3.84
N VAL A 40 -5.77 -1.49 3.72
CA VAL A 40 -4.54 -1.47 4.52
C VAL A 40 -4.42 -0.18 5.30
N GLN A 41 -3.86 -0.27 6.52
CA GLN A 41 -3.65 0.92 7.35
C GLN A 41 -2.62 1.86 6.72
N VAL A 42 -2.97 3.14 6.70
CA VAL A 42 -2.12 4.20 6.16
C VAL A 42 -1.51 5.00 7.28
N LEU A 43 -0.19 5.06 7.31
CA LEU A 43 0.55 5.92 8.22
C LEU A 43 0.64 7.32 7.59
N SER A 44 0.13 8.31 8.31
CA SER A 44 0.28 9.72 7.96
C SER A 44 1.37 10.35 8.82
N MET A 45 2.41 10.90 8.21
CA MET A 45 3.41 11.69 8.95
C MET A 45 2.84 13.08 9.24
N LYS A 46 2.52 13.36 10.51
CA LYS A 46 2.08 14.71 10.92
C LYS A 46 3.05 15.77 10.41
N GLY A 47 2.54 16.73 9.64
CA GLY A 47 3.30 17.87 9.10
C GLY A 47 3.84 17.71 7.68
N ARG A 48 3.80 16.51 7.08
CA ARG A 48 4.06 16.32 5.65
C ARG A 48 2.88 15.57 5.05
N LYS A 49 2.29 16.05 3.94
CA LYS A 49 1.24 15.34 3.19
C LYS A 49 1.81 14.09 2.49
N LYS A 50 2.42 13.20 3.26
CA LYS A 50 3.00 11.93 2.83
C LYS A 50 2.28 10.81 3.56
N TYR A 51 1.69 9.94 2.75
CA TYR A 51 1.09 8.71 3.20
C TYR A 51 2.09 7.58 2.94
N LEU A 52 2.26 6.74 3.95
CA LEU A 52 3.14 5.59 3.93
C LEU A 52 2.33 4.34 4.29
N PHE A 53 2.69 3.22 3.69
CA PHE A 53 2.06 1.94 3.91
C PHE A 53 3.08 1.01 4.53
N ALA A 54 2.70 0.26 5.56
CA ALA A 54 3.57 -0.77 6.11
C ALA A 54 3.71 -1.91 5.09
N THR A 55 4.91 -2.15 4.58
CA THR A 55 5.17 -3.19 3.56
C THR A 55 4.66 -4.57 4.00
N PRO A 56 4.84 -5.01 5.28
CA PRO A 56 4.27 -6.27 5.75
C PRO A 56 2.73 -6.35 5.64
N ALA A 57 2.04 -5.25 5.96
CA ALA A 57 0.58 -5.20 5.89
C ALA A 57 0.09 -5.26 4.43
N VAL A 58 0.79 -4.58 3.53
CA VAL A 58 0.50 -4.64 2.08
C VAL A 58 0.75 -6.04 1.54
N ALA A 59 1.83 -6.70 1.95
CA ALA A 59 2.14 -8.07 1.55
C ALA A 59 1.05 -9.06 1.97
N ALA A 60 0.61 -9.00 3.23
CA ALA A 60 -0.45 -9.86 3.75
C ALA A 60 -1.78 -9.63 3.01
N PHE A 61 -2.11 -8.37 2.70
CA PHE A 61 -3.30 -8.05 1.91
C PHE A 61 -3.20 -8.62 0.50
N LEU A 62 -2.06 -8.45 -0.17
CA LEU A 62 -1.85 -8.94 -1.53
C LEU A 62 -1.91 -10.47 -1.62
N GLU A 63 -1.33 -11.18 -0.64
CA GLU A 63 -1.44 -12.64 -0.56
C GLU A 63 -2.89 -13.10 -0.41
N LYS A 64 -3.69 -12.40 0.41
CA LYS A 64 -5.12 -12.69 0.58
C LYS A 64 -5.91 -12.48 -0.70
N GLU A 65 -5.66 -11.39 -1.43
CA GLU A 65 -6.32 -11.10 -2.71
C GLU A 65 -5.99 -12.16 -3.77
N ILE A 66 -4.73 -12.62 -3.81
CA ILE A 66 -4.31 -13.71 -4.70
C ILE A 66 -5.04 -15.01 -4.36
N GLN A 67 -5.18 -15.34 -3.07
CA GLN A 67 -5.91 -16.54 -2.63
C GLN A 67 -7.41 -16.47 -2.92
N ASN A 68 -8.04 -15.28 -2.81
CA ASN A 68 -9.46 -15.09 -3.10
C ASN A 68 -9.77 -15.15 -4.60
N ALA A 69 -8.78 -14.87 -5.46
CA ALA A 69 -8.92 -14.89 -6.91
C ALA A 69 -8.68 -16.28 -7.53
N ALA A 70 -8.23 -17.25 -6.73
CA ALA A 70 -7.95 -18.63 -7.12
C ALA A 70 -9.12 -19.57 -6.76
#